data_AF-A0A1J5E3I7-F1
#
_entry.id   AF-A0A1J5E3I7-F1
#
_cell.length_a   1.000
_cell.length_b   1.000
_cell.length_c   1.000
_cell.angle_alpha   90.00
_cell.angle_beta   90.00
_cell.angle_gamma   90.00
#
_symmetry.space_group_name_H-M   'P 1'
#
loop_
_entity.id
_entity.type
_entity.pdbx_description
1 polymer ?
#
loop_
_entity_poly.entity_id
_entity_poly.type
_entity_poly.pdbx_seq_one_letter_code
_entity_poly.pdbx_strand_id
1 'polypeptide(L)'
;MVDDWTINVRVETELVKNWVDTKQIDFSTISGVVYIKGKLDFQLDVFVNPNEQDYFERKAMVEVEKLKRVERNIKKIPGVRAVKFELENWFKMGARWVKLKTQVIPGNK
;
A
#
# COMPACT_ATOMS: atom_id res chain seq x y z
N MET A 1 10.22 -24.56 7.79
CA MET A 1 9.02 -23.78 7.45
C MET A 1 9.16 -22.44 8.16
N VAL A 2 9.02 -21.31 7.47
CA VAL A 2 9.07 -20.00 8.14
C VAL A 2 7.71 -19.82 8.83
N ASP A 3 7.71 -19.48 10.10
CA ASP A 3 6.50 -19.25 10.88
C ASP A 3 5.84 -17.90 10.53
N ASP A 4 4.54 -17.79 10.81
CA ASP A 4 3.76 -16.60 10.48
C ASP A 4 4.23 -15.35 11.21
N TRP A 5 4.73 -15.48 12.44
CA TRP A 5 5.26 -14.34 13.19
C TRP A 5 6.51 -13.77 12.51
N THR A 6 7.44 -14.62 12.08
CA THR A 6 8.62 -14.22 11.30
C THR A 6 8.23 -13.54 9.98
N ILE A 7 7.20 -14.05 9.29
CA ILE A 7 6.67 -13.40 8.08
C ILE A 7 6.11 -12.01 8.44
N ASN A 8 5.33 -11.90 9.51
CA ASN A 8 4.69 -10.65 9.93
C ASN A 8 5.72 -9.55 10.22
N VAL A 9 6.80 -9.87 10.96
CA VAL A 9 7.91 -8.93 11.24
C VAL A 9 8.60 -8.47 9.95
N ARG A 10 8.77 -9.38 8.98
CA ARG A 10 9.36 -9.04 7.67
C ARG A 10 8.43 -8.16 6.83
N VAL A 11 7.13 -8.42 6.89
CA VAL A 11 6.11 -7.57 6.24
C VAL A 11 6.16 -6.16 6.82
N GLU A 12 6.15 -6.02 8.15
CA GLU A 12 6.27 -4.74 8.85
C GLU A 12 7.53 -3.99 8.38
N THR A 13 8.66 -4.68 8.37
CA THR A 13 9.95 -4.15 7.91
C THR A 13 9.84 -3.62 6.46
N GLU A 14 9.21 -4.36 5.55
CA GLU A 14 9.03 -3.92 4.16
C GLU A 14 8.08 -2.74 4.04
N LEU A 15 7.00 -2.67 4.84
CA LEU A 15 6.08 -1.54 4.86
C LEU A 15 6.80 -0.26 5.31
N VAL A 16 7.55 -0.33 6.41
CA VAL A 16 8.31 0.81 6.95
C VAL A 16 9.41 1.26 5.99
N LYS A 17 10.18 0.34 5.41
CA LYS A 17 11.22 0.67 4.40
C LYS A 17 10.69 1.37 3.17
N ASN A 18 9.43 1.08 2.80
CA ASN A 18 8.77 1.71 1.66
C ASN A 18 7.95 2.95 2.08
N TRP A 19 8.16 3.47 3.29
CA TRP A 19 7.50 4.66 3.82
C TRP A 19 5.98 4.55 3.84
N VAL A 20 5.43 3.35 4.07
CA VAL A 20 3.99 3.19 4.27
C VAL A 20 3.62 3.71 5.65
N ASP A 21 2.54 4.48 5.75
CA ASP A 21 1.99 4.90 7.04
C ASP A 21 1.32 3.72 7.75
N THR A 22 2.09 2.97 8.54
CA THR A 22 1.63 1.77 9.24
C THR A 22 0.58 2.06 10.32
N LYS A 23 0.33 3.32 10.67
CA LYS A 23 -0.73 3.71 11.62
C LYS A 23 -2.13 3.62 11.01
N GLN A 24 -2.24 3.65 9.68
CA GLN A 24 -3.51 3.62 8.95
C GLN A 24 -3.83 2.25 8.35
N ILE A 25 -2.98 1.25 8.59
CA ILE A 25 -3.18 -0.11 8.09
C ILE A 25 -3.00 -1.13 9.22
N ASP A 26 -3.84 -2.16 9.17
CA ASP A 26 -3.64 -3.39 9.92
C ASP A 26 -3.07 -4.45 8.99
N PHE A 27 -2.16 -5.27 9.49
CA PHE A 27 -1.67 -6.43 8.76
C PHE A 27 -1.45 -7.64 9.67
N SER A 28 -1.65 -8.82 9.09
CA SER A 28 -1.42 -10.09 9.78
C SER A 28 -1.04 -11.18 8.78
N THR A 29 -0.41 -12.23 9.27
CA THR A 29 -0.10 -13.42 8.47
C THR A 29 -0.81 -14.64 9.06
N ILE A 30 -1.50 -15.40 8.21
CA ILE A 30 -2.16 -16.65 8.60
C ILE A 30 -1.80 -17.72 7.57
N SER A 31 -1.08 -18.74 8.03
CA SER A 31 -0.54 -19.83 7.20
C SER A 31 0.18 -19.29 5.95
N GLY A 32 1.10 -18.34 6.12
CA GLY A 32 1.83 -17.71 5.03
C GLY A 32 1.00 -16.85 4.06
N VAL A 33 -0.29 -16.58 4.35
CA VAL A 33 -1.09 -15.61 3.62
C VAL A 33 -1.06 -14.29 4.39
N VAL A 34 -0.53 -13.24 3.75
CA VAL A 34 -0.46 -11.90 4.31
C VAL A 34 -1.75 -11.15 3.98
N TYR A 35 -2.40 -10.61 5.00
CA TYR A 35 -3.57 -9.75 4.88
C TYR A 35 -3.15 -8.33 5.25
N ILE A 36 -3.48 -7.35 4.41
CA ILE A 36 -3.25 -5.93 4.65
C ILE A 36 -4.57 -5.20 4.44
N LYS A 37 -5.05 -4.51 5.46
CA LYS A 37 -6.34 -3.83 5.48
C LYS A 37 -6.19 -2.38 5.94
N GLY A 38 -7.04 -1.50 5.44
CA GLY A 38 -7.13 -0.10 5.87
C GLY A 38 -6.71 0.88 4.78
N LYS A 39 -6.17 2.03 5.19
CA LYS A 39 -5.79 3.11 4.27
C LYS A 39 -4.29 3.14 4.06
N LEU A 40 -3.85 2.71 2.88
CA LEU A 40 -2.43 2.66 2.53
C LEU A 40 -2.01 3.99 1.91
N ASP A 41 -1.37 4.83 2.71
CA ASP A 41 -0.70 6.04 2.25
C ASP A 41 0.81 5.93 2.41
N PHE A 42 1.53 6.65 1.56
CA PHE A 42 2.98 6.77 1.66
C PHE A 42 3.32 8.07 2.39
N GLN A 43 4.11 7.96 3.47
CA GLN A 43 4.70 9.09 4.17
C GLN A 43 5.69 9.78 3.23
N LEU A 44 5.23 10.89 2.64
CA LEU A 44 5.93 11.77 1.69
C LEU A 44 6.37 11.14 0.35
N ASP A 45 6.18 11.92 -0.72
CA ASP A 45 7.12 12.00 -1.85
C ASP A 45 7.32 13.46 -2.21
N VAL A 46 8.58 13.87 -2.16
CA VAL A 46 9.08 15.24 -2.37
C VAL A 46 9.30 15.54 -3.87
N PHE A 47 8.78 14.69 -4.76
CA PHE A 47 9.17 14.69 -6.18
C PHE A 47 8.13 15.26 -7.13
N VAL A 48 6.97 15.69 -6.65
CA VAL A 48 5.95 16.33 -7.49
C VAL A 48 5.68 17.72 -6.93
N ASN A 49 5.96 18.73 -7.74
CA ASN A 49 5.74 20.12 -7.35
C ASN A 49 4.22 20.36 -7.22
N PRO A 50 3.70 20.76 -6.04
CA PRO A 50 2.26 20.97 -5.84
C PRO A 50 1.66 22.05 -6.73
N ASN A 51 2.50 22.89 -7.35
CA ASN A 51 2.07 23.95 -8.27
C ASN A 51 1.97 23.48 -9.73
N GLU A 52 2.34 22.23 -10.06
CA GLU A 52 2.16 21.67 -11.40
C GLU A 52 0.68 21.32 -11.65
N GLN A 53 0.19 21.65 -12.85
CA GLN A 53 -1.21 21.44 -13.22
C GLN A 53 -1.63 19.96 -13.23
N ASP A 54 -0.67 19.05 -13.42
CA ASP A 54 -0.83 17.59 -13.42
C ASP A 54 -0.38 16.94 -12.09
N TYR A 55 -0.20 17.72 -11.01
CA TYR A 55 0.30 17.24 -9.71
C TYR A 55 -0.42 15.97 -9.22
N PHE A 56 -1.76 15.97 -9.23
CA PHE A 56 -2.55 14.84 -8.72
C PHE A 56 -2.36 13.57 -9.56
N GLU A 57 -2.22 13.71 -10.88
CA GLU A 57 -2.03 12.58 -11.79
C GLU A 57 -0.61 12.00 -11.63
N ARG A 58 0.41 12.86 -11.61
CA ARG A 58 1.80 12.46 -11.37
C ARG A 58 1.98 11.78 -10.02
N LYS A 59 1.40 12.38 -8.96
CA LYS A 59 1.41 11.80 -7.62
C LYS A 59 0.79 10.40 -7.61
N ALA A 60 -0.39 10.23 -8.22
CA ALA A 60 -1.03 8.93 -8.30
C ALA A 60 -0.18 7.89 -9.06
N MET A 61 0.49 8.29 -10.15
CA MET A 61 1.41 7.39 -10.88
C MET A 61 2.59 6.93 -10.02
N VAL A 62 3.22 7.85 -9.29
CA VAL A 62 4.34 7.52 -8.39
C VAL A 62 3.88 6.58 -7.28
N GLU A 63 2.74 6.87 -6.66
CA GLU A 63 2.18 6.03 -5.60
C GLU A 63 1.78 4.63 -6.10
N VAL A 64 1.29 4.50 -7.34
CA VAL A 64 1.03 3.20 -7.98
C VAL A 64 2.32 2.38 -8.08
N GLU A 65 3.43 2.99 -8.52
CA GLU A 65 4.71 2.30 -8.63
C GLU A 65 5.27 1.90 -7.27
N LYS A 66 5.09 2.74 -6.25
CA LYS A 66 5.41 2.38 -4.86
C LYS A 66 4.58 1.20 -4.37
N LEU A 67 3.27 1.20 -4.60
CA LEU A 67 2.39 0.11 -4.18
C LEU A 67 2.74 -1.22 -4.88
N LYS A 68 3.05 -1.18 -6.18
CA LYS A 68 3.55 -2.35 -6.92
C LYS A 68 4.87 -2.87 -6.33
N ARG A 69 5.77 -1.98 -5.92
CA ARG A 69 7.04 -2.35 -5.27
C ARG A 69 6.80 -3.03 -3.93
N VAL A 70 5.95 -2.45 -3.09
CA VAL A 70 5.55 -3.05 -1.79
C VAL A 70 4.97 -4.44 -2.00
N GLU A 71 3.98 -4.59 -2.88
CA GLU A 71 3.38 -5.89 -3.18
C GLU A 71 4.44 -6.92 -3.64
N ARG A 72 5.33 -6.51 -4.55
CA ARG A 72 6.39 -7.39 -5.07
C ARG A 72 7.37 -7.81 -3.99
N ASN A 73 7.77 -6.88 -3.13
CA ASN A 73 8.72 -7.16 -2.05
C ASN A 73 8.13 -8.12 -1.03
N ILE A 74 6.88 -7.89 -0.61
CA ILE A 74 6.19 -8.79 0.32
C ILE A 74 6.07 -10.20 -0.27
N LYS A 75 5.70 -10.32 -1.56
CA LYS A 75 5.64 -11.63 -2.24
C LYS A 75 6.98 -12.37 -2.32
N LYS A 76 8.11 -11.66 -2.20
CA LYS A 76 9.45 -12.26 -2.20
C LYS A 76 9.89 -12.73 -0.82
N ILE A 77 9.16 -12.40 0.25
CA ILE A 77 9.50 -12.85 1.60
C ILE A 77 9.36 -14.39 1.66
N PRO A 78 10.41 -15.13 2.08
CA PRO A 78 10.32 -16.58 2.21
C PRO A 78 9.20 -17.00 3.16
N GLY A 79 8.34 -17.92 2.69
CA GLY A 79 7.17 -18.41 3.41
C GLY A 79 5.85 -17.74 3.01
N VAL A 80 5.89 -16.59 2.32
CA VAL A 80 4.68 -15.95 1.79
C VAL A 80 4.15 -16.76 0.61
N ARG A 81 2.89 -17.20 0.73
CA ARG A 81 2.15 -17.92 -0.32
C ARG A 81 1.24 -16.99 -1.12
N ALA A 82 0.64 -16.00 -0.46
CA ALA A 82 -0.23 -15.02 -1.08
C ALA A 82 -0.26 -13.72 -0.28
N VAL A 83 -0.67 -12.62 -0.94
CA VAL A 83 -0.90 -11.32 -0.32
C VAL A 83 -2.28 -10.83 -0.73
N LYS A 84 -3.11 -10.49 0.26
CA LYS A 84 -4.45 -9.95 0.08
C LYS A 84 -4.48 -8.52 0.59
N PHE A 85 -4.98 -7.63 -0.25
CA PHE A 85 -5.09 -6.21 0.04
C PHE A 85 -6.57 -5.85 0.09
N GLU A 86 -7.01 -5.35 1.23
CA GLU A 86 -8.35 -4.82 1.49
C GLU A 86 -8.20 -3.33 1.82
N LEU A 87 -7.85 -2.55 0.79
CA LEU A 87 -7.48 -1.15 0.94
C LEU A 87 -8.68 -0.22 0.67
N GLU A 88 -8.84 0.79 1.50
CA GLU A 88 -9.94 1.76 1.40
C GLU A 88 -9.74 2.80 0.30
N ASN A 89 -8.47 3.14 0.01
CA ASN A 89 -8.07 4.19 -0.93
C ASN A 89 -7.45 3.61 -2.22
N TRP A 90 -7.36 2.29 -2.36
CA TRP A 90 -6.80 1.61 -3.52
C TRP A 90 -7.68 0.45 -3.95
N PHE A 91 -7.85 0.32 -5.26
CA PHE A 91 -8.54 -0.83 -5.85
C PHE A 91 -7.66 -1.52 -6.86
N LYS A 92 -7.73 -2.85 -6.90
CA LYS A 92 -6.95 -3.67 -7.83
C LYS A 92 -7.85 -4.23 -8.93
N MET A 93 -7.61 -3.79 -10.16
CA MET A 93 -8.26 -4.28 -11.38
C MET A 93 -7.29 -5.17 -12.15
N GLY A 94 -7.35 -6.48 -11.90
CA GLY A 94 -6.40 -7.44 -12.46
C GLY A 94 -4.97 -7.16 -12.00
N ALA A 95 -4.10 -6.74 -12.94
CA ALA A 95 -2.72 -6.38 -12.65
C ALA A 95 -2.51 -4.90 -12.31
N ARG A 96 -3.55 -4.06 -12.39
CA ARG A 96 -3.45 -2.60 -12.23
C ARG A 96 -3.98 -2.16 -10.88
N TRP A 97 -3.24 -1.25 -10.25
CA TRP A 97 -3.66 -0.51 -9.06
C TRP A 97 -4.26 0.83 -9.48
N VAL A 98 -5.39 1.18 -8.90
CA VAL A 98 -6.10 2.44 -9.14
C VAL A 98 -6.34 3.11 -7.79
N LYS A 99 -5.90 4.36 -7.65
CA LYS A 99 -6.19 5.16 -6.46
C LYS A 99 -7.64 5.60 -6.51
N LEU A 100 -8.42 5.27 -5.49
CA LEU A 100 -9.80 5.71 -5.38
C LEU A 100 -9.79 7.21 -5.06
N LYS A 101 -10.51 8.00 -5.86
CA LYS A 101 -10.70 9.42 -5.54
C LYS A 101 -11.50 9.48 -4.24
N THR A 102 -10.89 9.99 -3.18
CA THR A 102 -11.64 10.37 -1.97
C THR A 102 -12.75 11.32 -2.41
N GLN A 103 -14.01 10.89 -2.30
CA GLN A 103 -15.13 11.80 -2.47
C GLN A 103 -15.02 12.82 -1.33
N VAL A 104 -14.51 14.01 -1.63
CA VAL A 104 -14.76 15.17 -0.80
C VAL A 104 -16.26 15.42 -0.96
N ILE A 105 -17.06 14.95 -0.01
CA ILE A 105 -18.45 15.39 0.11
C ILE A 105 -18.33 16.89 0.41
N PRO A 106 -18.73 17.80 -0.49
CA PRO A 106 -18.76 19.21 -0.16
C PRO A 106 -19.76 19.32 0.99
N GLY A 107 -19.29 19.71 2.17
CA GLY A 107 -20.14 19.95 3.32
C GLY A 107 -21.21 20.95 2.90
N ASN A 108 -22.46 20.53 2.95
CA ASN A 108 -23.61 21.40 2.82
C ASN A 108 -23.55 22.39 3.99
N LYS A 109 -23.20 23.64 3.71
CA LYS A 109 -23.39 24.79 4.59
C LYS A 109 -24.28 25.79 3.88
#